data_AF-A0A2P5X5X2-F1
#
_entry.id   AF-A0A2P5X5X2-F1
#
_cell.length_a   1.000
_cell.length_b   1.000
_cell.length_c   1.000
_cell.angle_alpha   90.00
_cell.angle_beta   90.00
_cell.angle_gamma   90.00
#
_symmetry.space_group_name_H-M   'P 1'
#
loop_
_entity.id
_entity.type
_entity.pdbx_description
1 polymer ?
#
loop_
_entity_poly.entity_id
_entity_poly.type
_entity_poly.pdbx_seq_one_letter_code
_entity_poly.pdbx_strand_id
1 'polypeptide(L)'
;MLRYQWEDAVRFWNSKKGEDRERVGTSSQQKQKFTHTAGSRSFASVAEAEEKLKEKKAEYEAIVSSDSSVNLENIDNRIITEVLGPEKYGRVRFQGSSVTPTQYFGSGSQQYMPSGSQAQPEVQRLRDQIAQMQANTAEQIAEVYLNVKKIK
;
A
#
# COMPACT_ATOMS: atom_id res chain seq x y z
N MET A 1 -39.50 -22.54 -25.43
CA MET A 1 -39.68 -23.05 -24.04
C MET A 1 -38.78 -22.24 -23.12
N LEU A 2 -39.26 -21.18 -22.46
CA LEU A 2 -38.46 -20.34 -21.56
C LEU A 2 -39.26 -19.84 -20.34
N ARG A 3 -40.46 -20.41 -20.08
CA ARG A 3 -41.37 -19.89 -19.05
C ARG A 3 -41.07 -20.39 -17.61
N TYR A 4 -40.19 -21.37 -17.45
CA TYR A 4 -39.96 -22.06 -16.17
C TYR A 4 -38.68 -21.64 -15.41
N GLN A 5 -37.80 -20.83 -15.99
CA GLN A 5 -36.50 -20.53 -15.36
C GLN A 5 -36.61 -19.65 -14.10
N TRP A 6 -37.55 -18.71 -14.08
CA TRP A 6 -37.74 -17.83 -12.92
C TRP A 6 -38.50 -18.55 -11.79
N GLU A 7 -39.45 -19.42 -12.11
CA GLU A 7 -40.19 -20.23 -11.14
C GLU A 7 -39.24 -21.18 -10.40
N ASP A 8 -38.30 -21.79 -11.11
CA ASP A 8 -37.29 -22.65 -10.50
C ASP A 8 -36.30 -21.87 -9.63
N ALA A 9 -35.92 -20.65 -10.02
CA ALA A 9 -35.11 -19.78 -9.19
C ALA A 9 -35.86 -19.39 -7.89
N VAL A 10 -37.13 -19.00 -8.00
CA VAL A 10 -37.97 -18.67 -6.84
C VAL A 10 -38.15 -19.88 -5.93
N ARG A 11 -38.42 -21.06 -6.49
CA ARG A 11 -38.52 -22.31 -5.73
C ARG A 11 -37.21 -22.67 -5.04
N PHE A 12 -36.08 -22.46 -5.70
CA PHE A 12 -34.75 -22.71 -5.12
C PHE A 12 -34.48 -21.81 -3.92
N TRP A 13 -34.74 -20.50 -4.03
CA TRP A 13 -34.49 -19.55 -2.95
C TRP A 13 -35.45 -19.73 -1.76
N ASN A 14 -36.68 -20.20 -2.01
CA ASN A 14 -37.62 -20.58 -0.95
C ASN A 14 -37.39 -22.01 -0.40
N SER A 15 -36.40 -22.74 -0.90
CA SER A 15 -36.08 -24.08 -0.42
C SER A 15 -35.11 -24.03 0.76
N LYS A 16 -35.07 -25.13 1.55
CA LYS A 16 -34.10 -25.27 2.64
C LYS A 16 -32.65 -25.12 2.18
N LYS A 17 -32.35 -25.57 0.96
CA LYS A 17 -31.03 -25.43 0.33
C LYS A 17 -30.67 -23.97 0.04
N GLY A 18 -31.66 -23.13 -0.26
CA GLY A 18 -31.49 -21.68 -0.41
C GLY A 18 -31.17 -21.01 0.92
N GLU A 19 -31.96 -21.27 1.95
CA GLU A 19 -31.74 -20.75 3.31
C GLU A 19 -30.37 -21.15 3.88
N ASP A 20 -29.97 -22.41 3.70
CA ASP A 20 -28.67 -22.90 4.18
C ASP A 20 -27.52 -22.16 3.48
N ARG A 21 -27.67 -21.89 2.18
CA ARG A 21 -26.68 -21.13 1.40
C ARG A 21 -26.60 -19.68 1.84
N GLU A 22 -27.73 -19.05 2.14
CA GLU A 22 -27.77 -17.70 2.70
C GLU A 22 -27.06 -17.64 4.06
N ARG A 23 -27.38 -18.56 4.99
CA ARG A 23 -26.73 -18.65 6.30
C ARG A 23 -25.21 -18.79 6.17
N VAL A 24 -24.74 -19.65 5.26
CA VAL A 24 -23.31 -19.84 4.98
C VAL A 24 -22.70 -18.57 4.38
N GLY A 25 -23.41 -17.90 3.47
CA GLY A 25 -23.00 -16.64 2.86
C GLY A 25 -22.77 -15.55 3.91
N THR A 26 -23.75 -15.33 4.79
CA THR A 26 -23.68 -14.34 5.87
C THR A 26 -22.57 -14.65 6.86
N SER A 27 -22.42 -15.91 7.29
CA SER A 27 -21.33 -16.30 8.20
C SER A 27 -19.95 -16.14 7.54
N SER A 28 -19.83 -16.44 6.25
CA SER A 28 -18.58 -16.29 5.50
C SER A 28 -18.22 -14.83 5.30
N GLN A 29 -19.21 -13.97 5.00
CA GLN A 29 -19.03 -12.53 4.90
C GLN A 29 -18.59 -11.92 6.25
N GLN A 30 -19.20 -12.33 7.36
CA GLN A 30 -18.80 -11.91 8.70
C GLN A 30 -17.36 -12.32 9.06
N LYS A 31 -16.91 -13.47 8.55
CA LYS A 31 -15.55 -13.99 8.77
C LYS A 31 -14.52 -13.47 7.76
N GLN A 32 -14.96 -12.70 6.76
CA GLN A 32 -14.07 -12.14 5.75
C GLN A 32 -13.22 -11.03 6.36
N LYS A 33 -11.96 -11.36 6.68
CA LYS A 33 -10.96 -10.42 7.22
C LYS A 33 -10.25 -9.59 6.16
N PHE A 34 -10.29 -10.06 4.91
CA PHE A 34 -9.74 -9.36 3.76
C PHE A 34 -10.83 -8.48 3.15
N THR A 35 -10.72 -7.18 3.37
CA THR A 35 -11.51 -6.19 2.64
C THR A 35 -11.15 -6.28 1.16
N HIS A 36 -11.98 -6.91 0.34
CA HIS A 36 -11.66 -7.05 -1.08
C HIS A 36 -11.87 -5.71 -1.80
N THR A 37 -10.78 -5.21 -2.38
CA THR A 37 -10.71 -4.47 -3.66
C THR A 37 -11.65 -3.26 -3.82
N ALA A 38 -11.72 -2.43 -2.77
CA ALA A 38 -12.17 -1.02 -2.75
C ALA A 38 -12.12 -0.46 -1.32
N GLY A 39 -12.01 -1.33 -0.31
CA GLY A 39 -12.17 -0.91 1.08
C GLY A 39 -13.66 -0.72 1.41
N SER A 40 -13.97 0.26 2.27
CA SER A 40 -15.34 0.71 2.56
C SER A 40 -15.92 1.67 1.51
N ARG A 41 -15.23 1.89 0.38
CA ARG A 41 -15.70 2.80 -0.67
C ARG A 41 -16.64 2.07 -1.61
N SER A 42 -17.82 2.64 -1.82
CA SER A 42 -18.75 2.16 -2.84
C SER A 42 -18.17 2.36 -4.24
N PHE A 43 -18.61 1.57 -5.23
CA PHE A 43 -18.26 1.78 -6.63
C PHE A 43 -18.60 3.19 -7.11
N ALA A 44 -19.68 3.80 -6.58
CA ALA A 44 -20.03 5.20 -6.84
C ALA A 44 -18.95 6.17 -6.34
N SER A 45 -18.43 5.97 -5.13
CA SER A 45 -17.35 6.79 -4.57
C SER A 45 -16.04 6.62 -5.34
N VAL A 46 -15.79 5.42 -5.90
CA VAL A 46 -14.63 5.18 -6.78
C VAL A 46 -14.79 5.92 -8.11
N ALA A 47 -15.95 5.84 -8.74
CA ALA A 47 -16.24 6.55 -9.98
C ALA A 47 -16.13 8.07 -9.82
N GLU A 48 -16.65 8.62 -8.73
CA GLU A 48 -16.53 10.05 -8.40
C GLU A 48 -15.06 10.47 -8.23
N ALA A 49 -14.24 9.65 -7.57
CA ALA A 49 -12.81 9.94 -7.42
C ALA A 49 -12.06 9.88 -8.76
N GLU A 50 -12.44 8.96 -9.65
CA GLU A 50 -11.87 8.86 -10.99
C GLU A 50 -12.22 10.08 -11.85
N GLU A 51 -13.47 10.56 -11.78
CA GLU A 51 -13.91 11.78 -12.47
C GLU A 51 -13.12 13.00 -11.98
N LYS A 52 -12.98 13.17 -10.66
CA LYS A 52 -12.18 14.26 -10.07
C LYS A 52 -10.72 14.21 -10.47
N LEU A 53 -10.14 13.01 -10.60
CA LEU A 53 -8.78 12.85 -11.10
C LEU A 53 -8.66 13.29 -12.56
N LYS A 54 -9.63 12.94 -13.42
CA LYS A 54 -9.65 13.35 -14.83
C LYS A 54 -9.83 14.87 -14.98
N GLU A 55 -10.73 15.47 -14.21
CA GLU A 55 -10.95 16.92 -14.17
C GLU A 55 -9.67 17.66 -13.77
N LYS A 56 -9.06 17.25 -12.65
CA LYS A 56 -7.81 17.86 -12.17
C LYS A 56 -6.68 17.69 -13.16
N LYS A 57 -6.56 16.52 -13.80
CA LYS A 57 -5.55 16.30 -14.84
C LYS A 57 -5.69 17.28 -16.00
N ALA A 58 -6.90 17.50 -16.50
CA ALA A 58 -7.15 18.46 -17.58
C ALA A 58 -6.82 19.90 -17.16
N GLU A 59 -7.13 20.28 -15.91
CA GLU A 59 -6.78 21.59 -15.35
C GLU A 59 -5.26 21.80 -15.31
N TYR A 60 -4.50 20.81 -14.82
CA TYR A 60 -3.04 20.89 -14.75
C TYR A 60 -2.38 20.84 -16.14
N GLU A 61 -2.89 20.08 -17.10
CA GLU A 61 -2.41 20.08 -18.49
C GLU A 61 -2.56 21.47 -19.15
N ALA A 62 -3.66 22.17 -18.88
CA ALA A 62 -3.86 23.55 -19.37
C ALA A 62 -2.88 24.56 -18.73
N ILE A 63 -2.57 24.39 -17.44
CA ILE A 63 -1.60 25.24 -16.72
C ILE A 63 -0.18 24.97 -17.22
N VAL A 64 0.22 23.71 -17.40
CA VAL A 64 1.51 23.32 -17.98
C VAL A 64 1.68 23.91 -19.38
N SER A 65 0.61 23.92 -20.18
CA SER A 65 0.65 24.56 -21.50
C SER A 65 0.86 26.07 -21.43
N SER A 66 0.59 26.72 -20.30
CA SER A 66 0.68 28.18 -20.11
C SER A 66 1.95 28.62 -19.38
N ASP A 67 2.44 27.82 -18.43
CA ASP A 67 3.62 28.10 -17.61
C ASP A 67 4.66 26.98 -17.80
N SER A 68 5.67 27.23 -18.61
CA SER A 68 6.69 26.23 -18.97
C SER A 68 7.65 25.89 -17.81
N SER A 69 7.43 26.44 -16.62
CA SER A 69 8.30 26.28 -15.45
C SER A 69 7.83 25.20 -14.46
N VAL A 70 6.60 24.70 -14.59
CA VAL A 70 6.09 23.64 -13.72
C VAL A 70 6.74 22.30 -14.07
N ASN A 71 7.51 21.76 -13.12
CA ASN A 71 8.15 20.44 -13.25
C ASN A 71 7.07 19.35 -13.44
N LEU A 72 7.10 18.71 -14.61
CA LEU A 72 6.12 17.72 -15.06
C LEU A 72 6.17 16.39 -14.28
N GLU A 73 7.31 16.08 -13.66
CA GLU A 73 7.62 14.75 -13.10
C GLU A 73 6.87 14.45 -11.79
N ASN A 74 6.15 15.43 -11.23
CA ASN A 74 5.44 15.28 -9.95
C ASN A 74 3.96 15.75 -9.98
N ILE A 75 3.44 16.09 -11.16
CA ILE A 75 2.06 16.59 -11.31
C ILE A 75 1.05 15.50 -10.96
N ASP A 76 1.27 14.27 -11.41
CA ASP A 76 0.39 13.15 -11.11
C ASP A 76 0.29 12.88 -9.60
N ASN A 77 1.42 12.86 -8.88
CA ASN A 77 1.42 12.66 -7.42
C ASN A 77 0.73 13.80 -6.67
N ARG A 78 0.85 15.03 -7.17
CA ARG A 78 0.15 16.20 -6.63
C ARG A 78 -1.36 16.06 -6.82
N ILE A 79 -1.82 15.76 -8.04
CA ILE A 79 -3.23 15.53 -8.35
C ILE A 79 -3.81 14.40 -7.48
N ILE A 80 -3.10 13.28 -7.38
CA ILE A 80 -3.51 12.12 -6.58
C ILE A 80 -3.61 12.50 -5.09
N THR A 81 -2.69 13.32 -4.58
CA THR A 81 -2.72 13.78 -3.18
C THR A 81 -3.84 14.77 -2.92
N GLU A 82 -4.17 15.63 -3.88
CA GLU A 82 -5.30 16.58 -3.77
C GLU A 82 -6.65 15.84 -3.77
N VAL A 83 -6.84 14.82 -4.62
CA VAL A 83 -8.12 14.09 -4.71
C VAL A 83 -8.28 13.03 -3.61
N LEU A 84 -7.21 12.38 -3.18
CA LEU A 84 -7.30 11.17 -2.33
C LEU A 84 -6.63 11.31 -0.97
N GLY A 85 -5.96 12.44 -0.72
CA GLY A 85 -5.18 12.71 0.49
C GLY A 85 -3.82 12.02 0.48
N PRO A 86 -2.87 12.44 1.35
CA PRO A 86 -1.47 11.98 1.40
C PRO A 86 -1.34 10.46 1.57
N GLU A 87 -0.27 9.90 0.98
CA GLU A 87 0.06 8.48 1.09
C GLU A 87 0.35 8.14 2.55
N LYS A 88 -0.15 6.99 3.01
CA LYS A 88 0.02 6.53 4.39
C LYS A 88 0.93 5.31 4.40
N TYR A 89 1.92 5.31 5.29
CA TYR A 89 2.87 4.21 5.43
C TYR A 89 2.15 2.86 5.59
N GLY A 90 2.54 1.86 4.79
CA GLY A 90 1.94 0.53 4.80
C GLY A 90 0.64 0.37 4.00
N ARG A 91 0.19 1.40 3.26
CA ARG A 91 -1.04 1.33 2.45
C ARG A 91 -0.84 1.94 1.07
N VAL A 92 -0.65 1.06 0.07
CA VAL A 92 -0.54 1.45 -1.35
C VAL A 92 -1.86 2.04 -1.83
N ARG A 93 -1.83 3.25 -2.40
CA ARG A 93 -3.00 3.83 -3.08
C ARG A 93 -3.37 2.92 -4.26
N PHE A 94 -4.64 2.52 -4.39
CA PHE A 94 -5.20 1.82 -5.56
C PHE A 94 -4.74 0.40 -5.90
N GLN A 95 -4.35 -0.44 -4.94
CA GLN A 95 -4.51 -1.88 -5.19
C GLN A 95 -6.01 -2.25 -5.17
N GLY A 96 -6.66 -2.08 -6.33
CA GLY A 96 -7.91 -2.76 -6.64
C GLY A 96 -8.80 -2.19 -7.76
N SER A 97 -8.70 -0.91 -8.12
CA SER A 97 -9.60 -0.33 -9.13
C SER A 97 -8.93 0.82 -9.88
N SER A 98 -8.26 0.47 -10.99
CA SER A 98 -7.81 1.31 -12.11
C SER A 98 -6.70 2.37 -11.90
N VAL A 99 -6.03 2.62 -13.04
CA VAL A 99 -4.76 3.33 -13.36
C VAL A 99 -3.61 3.06 -12.39
N THR A 100 -2.83 2.03 -12.71
CA THR A 100 -1.45 1.87 -12.26
C THR A 100 -0.58 2.92 -12.95
N PRO A 101 0.09 3.84 -12.24
CA PRO A 101 1.22 4.56 -12.82
C PRO A 101 2.31 3.53 -13.14
N THR A 102 2.63 3.37 -14.43
CA THR A 102 3.52 2.34 -15.01
C THR A 102 5.00 2.48 -14.61
N GLN A 103 5.35 3.34 -13.67
CA GLN A 103 6.72 3.44 -13.18
C GLN A 103 6.80 2.97 -11.74
N TYR A 104 6.65 1.66 -11.60
CA TYR A 104 7.12 0.94 -10.41
C TYR A 104 8.65 1.05 -10.27
N PHE A 105 9.39 1.39 -11.35
CA PHE A 105 10.82 1.75 -11.33
C PHE A 105 11.23 2.74 -12.46
N GLY A 106 11.76 3.94 -12.08
CA GLY A 106 12.52 4.92 -12.91
C GLY A 106 11.68 6.03 -13.58
N SER A 107 12.03 7.33 -13.66
CA SER A 107 13.34 8.02 -13.71
C SER A 107 13.38 9.22 -12.76
N GLY A 108 14.08 9.09 -11.63
CA GLY A 108 14.15 10.12 -10.60
C GLY A 108 14.18 9.48 -9.23
N SER A 109 15.22 8.70 -8.96
CA SER A 109 15.50 8.17 -7.62
C SER A 109 15.96 9.28 -6.69
N GLN A 110 15.15 10.32 -6.49
CA GLN A 110 15.18 11.01 -5.21
C GLN A 110 14.37 10.16 -4.27
N GLN A 111 15.11 9.27 -3.60
CA GLN A 111 14.73 8.73 -2.30
C GLN A 111 14.00 9.83 -1.54
N TYR A 112 12.71 9.63 -1.25
CA TYR A 112 12.07 10.33 -0.17
C TYR A 112 12.75 9.86 1.12
N MET A 113 13.92 10.45 1.41
CA MET A 113 14.49 10.45 2.73
C MET A 113 13.58 11.37 3.55
N PRO A 114 12.92 10.88 4.61
CA PRO A 114 12.24 11.78 5.53
C PRO A 114 13.30 12.73 6.09
N SER A 115 13.14 14.03 5.83
CA SER A 115 14.14 15.04 6.18
C SER A 115 14.43 14.96 7.69
N GLY A 116 15.72 14.85 7.98
CA GLY A 116 16.25 14.38 9.25
C GLY A 116 15.98 15.32 10.42
N SER A 117 15.50 14.74 11.52
CA SER A 117 15.75 15.25 12.87
C SER A 117 15.41 14.20 13.92
N GLN A 118 14.35 13.40 13.71
CA GLN A 118 13.93 12.42 14.71
C GLN A 118 14.59 11.03 14.58
N ALA A 119 14.96 10.61 13.36
CA ALA A 119 15.55 9.28 13.12
C ALA A 119 17.09 9.24 13.22
N GLN A 120 17.77 10.38 13.15
CA GLN A 120 19.23 10.47 13.17
C GLN A 120 19.87 10.06 14.51
N PRO A 121 19.41 10.54 15.69
CA PRO A 121 20.03 10.17 16.96
C PRO A 121 19.82 8.69 17.32
N GLU A 122 18.66 8.11 17.01
CA GLU A 122 18.38 6.69 17.29
C GLU A 122 19.18 5.76 16.38
N VAL A 123 19.32 6.11 15.10
CA VAL A 123 20.18 5.36 14.17
C VAL A 123 21.64 5.45 14.58
N GLN A 124 22.11 6.60 15.05
CA GLN A 124 23.48 6.73 15.54
C GLN A 124 23.70 5.92 16.83
N ARG A 125 22.75 5.97 17.78
CA ARG A 125 22.78 5.16 19.01
C ARG A 125 22.84 3.65 18.71
N LEU A 126 22.07 3.18 17.73
CA LEU A 126 22.09 1.79 17.29
C LEU A 126 23.42 1.42 16.63
N ARG A 127 24.01 2.32 15.82
CA ARG A 127 25.34 2.10 15.23
C ARG A 127 26.41 1.98 16.31
N ASP A 128 26.37 2.86 17.31
CA ASP A 128 27.33 2.85 18.42
C ASP A 128 27.20 1.57 19.25
N GLN A 129 25.98 1.09 19.51
CA GLN A 129 25.75 -0.20 20.17
C GLN A 129 26.28 -1.39 19.37
N ILE A 130 26.08 -1.41 18.05
CA ILE A 130 26.58 -2.48 17.19
C ILE A 130 28.12 -2.49 17.20
N ALA A 131 28.74 -1.31 17.07
CA ALA A 131 30.20 -1.18 17.13
C ALA A 131 30.76 -1.66 18.48
N GLN A 132 30.10 -1.33 19.59
CA GLN A 132 30.50 -1.78 20.92
C GLN A 132 30.40 -3.30 21.08
N MET A 133 29.29 -3.91 20.63
CA MET A 133 29.15 -5.38 20.68
C MET A 133 30.19 -6.07 19.81
N GLN A 134 30.52 -5.51 18.63
CA GLN A 134 31.55 -6.05 17.75
C GLN A 134 32.94 -5.99 18.40
N ALA A 135 33.30 -4.87 19.04
CA ALA A 135 34.56 -4.74 19.78
C ALA A 135 34.65 -5.76 20.92
N ASN A 136 33.61 -5.87 21.74
CA ASN A 136 33.56 -6.84 22.84
C ASN A 136 33.67 -8.29 22.34
N THR A 137 33.12 -8.59 21.17
CA THR A 137 33.22 -9.92 20.55
C THR A 137 34.64 -10.18 20.05
N ALA A 138 35.27 -9.20 19.40
CA ALA A 138 36.64 -9.31 18.92
C ALA A 138 37.64 -9.50 20.08
N GLU A 139 37.44 -8.80 21.20
CA GLU A 139 38.26 -8.95 22.40
C GLU A 139 38.11 -10.34 23.02
N GLN A 140 36.89 -10.85 23.17
CA GLN A 140 36.66 -12.22 23.66
C GLN A 140 37.29 -13.27 22.76
N ILE A 141 37.22 -13.10 21.43
CA ILE A 141 37.89 -13.99 20.48
C ILE A 141 39.40 -13.95 20.68
N ALA A 142 40.00 -12.76 20.78
CA ALA A 142 41.44 -12.60 20.98
C ALA A 142 41.92 -13.23 22.30
N GLU A 143 41.15 -13.07 23.38
CA GLU A 143 41.46 -13.65 24.68
C GLU A 143 41.43 -15.19 24.64
N VAL A 144 40.43 -15.78 23.98
CA VAL A 144 40.37 -17.24 23.76
C VAL A 144 41.59 -17.73 22.99
N TYR A 145 41.99 -17.05 21.91
CA TYR A 145 43.18 -17.42 21.14
C TYR A 145 44.48 -17.34 21.97
N LEU A 146 44.62 -16.31 22.81
CA LEU A 146 45.78 -16.19 23.71
C LEU A 146 45.80 -17.27 24.78
N ASN A 147 44.65 -17.64 25.34
CA ASN A 147 44.54 -18.71 26.33
C ASN A 147 44.84 -20.09 25.71
N VAL A 148 44.34 -20.38 24.51
CA VAL A 148 44.69 -21.61 23.78
C VAL A 148 46.19 -21.69 23.48
N LYS A 149 46.83 -20.56 23.17
CA LYS A 149 48.27 -20.50 22.90
C LYS A 149 49.14 -20.65 24.15
N LYS A 150 48.63 -20.29 25.33
CA LYS A 150 49.32 -20.48 26.63
C LYS A 150 49.25 -21.93 27.15
N ILE A 151 48.32 -22.73 26.64
CA ILE A 151 48.11 -24.13 27.05
C ILE A 151 48.93 -25.11 26.17
N LYS A 152 49.53 -24.65 25.07
CA LYS A 152 50.52 -25.38 24.27
C LYS A 152 51.94 -25.01 24.69
#